data_AF-A0A8S2FJY9-F1
#
_entry.id   AF-A0A8S2FJY9-F1
#
_cell.length_a   1.000
_cell.length_b   1.000
_cell.length_c   1.000
_cell.angle_alpha   90.00
_cell.angle_beta   90.00
_cell.angle_gamma   90.00
#
_symmetry.space_group_name_H-M   'P 1'
#
loop_
_entity.id
_entity.type
_entity.pdbx_description
1 polymer ?
#
loop_
_entity_poly.entity_id
_entity_poly.type
_entity_poly.pdbx_seq_one_letter_code
_entity_poly.pdbx_strand_id
1 'polypeptide(L)'
;PFIYCTESNDGDVQKVAEECAKKFNVDIDQINACTSSKLGNTLQHNNGLLTEALTPQHDFVPWVTLNGEHTTQIQDDAEADLVALLCKTYKGSTIPDACKKR
;
A
#
# COMPACT_ATOMS: atom_id res chain seq x y z
N PRO A 1 8.83 1.09 4.47
CA PRO A 1 10.04 1.73 3.90
C PRO A 1 10.63 0.94 2.71
N PHE A 2 10.78 -0.38 2.85
CA PHE A 2 11.27 -1.27 1.79
C PHE A 2 10.44 -1.19 0.50
N ILE A 3 9.14 -1.50 0.56
CA ILE A 3 8.23 -1.46 -0.61
C ILE A 3 8.25 -0.07 -1.29
N TYR A 4 8.10 1.00 -0.51
CA TYR A 4 8.17 2.37 -1.03
C TYR A 4 9.48 2.64 -1.77
N CYS A 5 10.61 2.18 -1.25
CA CYS A 5 11.90 2.30 -1.93
C CYS A 5 11.89 1.51 -3.24
N THR A 6 11.39 0.28 -3.25
CA THR A 6 11.33 -0.52 -4.47
C THR A 6 10.46 0.13 -5.55
N GLU A 7 9.27 0.62 -5.18
CA GLU A 7 8.32 1.24 -6.11
C GLU A 7 8.74 2.65 -6.58
N SER A 8 9.60 3.35 -5.81
CA SER A 8 10.03 4.72 -6.14
C SER A 8 11.30 4.79 -6.98
N ASN A 9 11.88 3.66 -7.36
CA ASN A 9 13.11 3.60 -8.15
C ASN A 9 12.85 2.86 -9.45
N ASP A 10 13.32 3.45 -10.56
CA ASP A 10 13.23 2.84 -11.88
C ASP A 10 14.30 1.76 -12.06
N GLY A 11 14.00 0.75 -12.88
CA GLY A 11 14.96 -0.26 -13.31
C GLY A 11 14.46 -1.68 -13.13
N ASP A 12 15.40 -2.62 -13.08
CA ASP A 12 15.09 -4.01 -12.82
C ASP A 12 14.62 -4.17 -11.37
N VAL A 13 13.38 -4.64 -11.20
CA VAL A 13 12.72 -4.73 -9.89
C VAL A 13 13.51 -5.59 -8.90
N GLN A 14 14.18 -6.65 -9.36
CA GLN A 14 14.97 -7.51 -8.46
C GLN A 14 16.22 -6.76 -7.96
N LYS A 15 16.94 -6.08 -8.86
CA LYS A 15 18.12 -5.28 -8.46
C LYS A 15 17.73 -4.14 -7.51
N VAL A 16 16.65 -3.42 -7.83
CA VAL A 16 16.15 -2.34 -6.98
C VAL A 16 15.73 -2.89 -5.61
N ALA A 17 15.03 -4.04 -5.58
CA ALA A 17 14.68 -4.70 -4.32
C ALA A 17 15.91 -5.07 -3.50
N GLU A 18 16.97 -5.61 -4.10
CA GLU A 18 18.22 -5.92 -3.39
C GLU A 18 18.89 -4.68 -2.78
N GLU A 19 18.92 -3.57 -3.51
CA GLU A 19 19.48 -2.29 -3.03
C GLU A 19 18.65 -1.72 -1.87
N CYS A 20 17.32 -1.71 -2.02
CA CYS A 20 16.40 -1.28 -0.98
C CYS A 20 16.46 -2.20 0.25
N ALA A 21 16.66 -3.51 0.06
CA ALA A 21 16.80 -4.46 1.15
C ALA A 21 18.05 -4.17 1.99
N LYS A 22 19.20 -3.90 1.33
CA LYS A 22 20.43 -3.48 2.01
C LYS A 22 20.21 -2.18 2.80
N LYS A 23 19.55 -1.20 2.20
CA LYS A 23 19.27 0.11 2.82
C LYS A 23 18.44 0.00 4.10
N PHE A 24 17.48 -0.92 4.14
CA PHE A 24 16.55 -1.08 5.26
C PHE A 24 16.80 -2.33 6.10
N ASN A 25 17.93 -3.01 5.90
CA ASN A 25 18.30 -4.25 6.59
C ASN A 25 17.21 -5.33 6.54
N VAL A 26 16.65 -5.52 5.35
CA VAL A 26 15.66 -6.56 5.04
C VAL A 26 16.40 -7.78 4.50
N ASP A 27 16.06 -8.98 4.98
CA ASP A 27 16.59 -10.23 4.48
C ASP A 27 15.96 -10.56 3.11
N ILE A 28 16.65 -10.17 2.04
CA ILE A 28 16.16 -10.39 0.67
C ILE A 28 16.16 -11.87 0.29
N ASP A 29 17.05 -12.68 0.86
CA ASP A 29 17.13 -14.10 0.55
C ASP A 29 15.90 -14.84 1.09
N GLN A 30 15.42 -14.47 2.29
CA GLN A 30 14.14 -14.96 2.80
C GLN A 30 12.96 -14.53 1.93
N ILE A 31 12.94 -13.30 1.42
CA ILE A 31 11.89 -12.82 0.51
C ILE A 31 11.93 -13.62 -0.79
N ASN A 32 13.09 -13.77 -1.42
CA ASN A 32 13.28 -14.52 -2.67
C ASN A 32 12.91 -16.00 -2.54
N ALA A 33 13.26 -16.63 -1.41
CA ALA A 33 12.83 -17.98 -1.10
C ALA A 33 11.31 -18.05 -0.94
N CYS A 34 10.69 -17.03 -0.32
CA CYS A 34 9.24 -16.97 -0.13
C CYS A 34 8.48 -16.83 -1.46
N THR A 35 8.92 -15.94 -2.37
CA THR A 35 8.18 -15.62 -3.62
C THR A 35 7.97 -16.82 -4.54
N SER A 36 8.88 -17.80 -4.50
CA SER A 36 8.80 -19.04 -5.29
C SER A 36 8.24 -20.24 -4.51
N SER A 37 7.89 -20.05 -3.23
CA SER A 37 7.42 -21.12 -2.35
C SER A 37 5.89 -21.27 -2.34
N LYS A 38 5.41 -22.36 -1.74
CA LYS A 38 3.99 -22.56 -1.42
C LYS A 38 3.44 -21.44 -0.52
N LEU A 39 4.26 -20.92 0.40
CA LEU A 39 3.85 -19.81 1.26
C LEU A 39 3.59 -18.55 0.43
N GLY A 40 4.49 -18.18 -0.48
CA GLY A 40 4.30 -17.05 -1.38
C GLY A 40 3.03 -17.17 -2.21
N ASN A 41 2.77 -18.35 -2.78
CA ASN A 41 1.53 -18.61 -3.51
C ASN A 41 0.28 -18.49 -2.61
N THR A 42 0.34 -19.01 -1.37
CA THR A 42 -0.76 -18.91 -0.41
C THR A 42 -1.07 -17.45 -0.04
N LEU A 43 -0.02 -16.65 0.20
CA LEU A 43 -0.17 -15.23 0.50
C LEU A 43 -0.78 -14.47 -0.69
N GLN A 44 -0.32 -14.76 -1.91
CA GLN A 44 -0.89 -14.14 -3.12
C GLN A 44 -2.35 -14.54 -3.35
N HIS A 45 -2.71 -15.80 -3.10
CA HIS A 45 -4.10 -16.26 -3.16
C HIS A 45 -4.99 -15.54 -2.15
N ASN A 46 -4.53 -15.39 -0.90
CA ASN A 46 -5.28 -14.66 0.13
C ASN A 46 -5.50 -13.19 -0.27
N ASN A 47 -4.50 -12.53 -0.85
CA ASN A 47 -4.65 -11.18 -1.38
C ASN A 47 -5.67 -11.14 -2.53
N GLY A 48 -5.67 -12.15 -3.42
CA GLY A 48 -6.69 -12.31 -4.45
C GLY A 48 -8.12 -12.38 -3.89
N LEU A 49 -8.33 -13.22 -2.86
CA LEU A 49 -9.63 -13.32 -2.18
C LEU A 49 -10.06 -12.00 -1.53
N LEU A 50 -9.14 -11.27 -0.89
CA LEU A 50 -9.42 -9.95 -0.31
C LEU A 50 -9.82 -8.92 -1.38
N THR A 51 -9.13 -8.95 -2.54
CA THR A 51 -9.41 -8.06 -3.68
C THR A 51 -10.73 -8.41 -4.37
N GLU A 52 -11.07 -9.69 -4.50
CA GLU A 52 -12.35 -10.16 -5.04
C GLU A 52 -13.53 -9.81 -4.12
N ALA A 53 -13.30 -9.76 -2.81
CA ALA A 53 -14.31 -9.43 -1.81
C ALA A 53 -14.60 -7.92 -1.68
N LEU A 54 -13.89 -7.06 -2.43
CA LEU A 54 -14.11 -5.61 -2.40
C LEU A 54 -15.54 -5.25 -2.81
N THR A 55 -16.14 -4.31 -2.10
CA THR A 55 -17.46 -3.76 -2.41
C THR A 55 -17.39 -2.22 -2.40
N PRO A 56 -17.69 -1.53 -3.53
CA PRO A 56 -17.92 -2.12 -4.85
C PRO A 56 -16.70 -2.86 -5.38
N GLN A 57 -16.93 -3.77 -6.34
CA GLN A 57 -15.85 -4.46 -7.05
C GLN A 57 -14.99 -3.41 -7.78
N HIS A 58 -13.68 -3.52 -7.64
CA HIS A 58 -12.74 -2.62 -8.30
C HIS A 58 -12.75 -2.81 -9.83
N ASP A 59 -12.64 -1.72 -10.58
CA ASP A 59 -12.56 -1.70 -12.04
C ASP A 59 -11.23 -1.10 -12.56
N PHE A 60 -10.45 -0.47 -11.68
CA PHE A 60 -9.08 -0.03 -11.95
C PHE A 60 -8.19 -0.10 -10.70
N VAL A 61 -6.91 0.21 -10.90
CA VAL A 61 -5.93 0.42 -9.82
C VAL A 61 -5.25 1.77 -9.99
N PRO A 62 -4.88 2.46 -8.89
CA PRO A 62 -5.05 2.06 -7.49
C PRO A 62 -6.52 2.09 -7.03
N TRP A 63 -6.88 1.22 -6.08
CA TRP A 63 -8.24 1.18 -5.49
C TRP A 63 -8.18 1.47 -3.98
N VAL A 64 -8.58 2.67 -3.59
CA VAL A 64 -8.45 3.14 -2.21
C VAL A 64 -9.73 2.86 -1.42
N THR A 65 -9.59 2.24 -0.26
CA THR A 65 -10.67 2.12 0.72
C THR A 65 -10.34 2.97 1.94
N LEU A 66 -11.35 3.64 2.51
CA LEU A 66 -11.23 4.41 3.74
C LEU A 66 -12.22 3.85 4.76
N ASN A 67 -11.71 3.34 5.88
CA ASN A 67 -12.51 2.66 6.91
C ASN A 67 -13.38 1.50 6.36
N GLY A 68 -12.88 0.78 5.36
CA GLY A 68 -13.58 -0.35 4.74
C GLY A 68 -14.59 0.01 3.65
N GLU A 69 -14.75 1.29 3.33
CA GLU A 69 -15.66 1.76 2.28
C GLU A 69 -14.88 2.36 1.10
N HIS A 70 -15.43 2.22 -0.10
CA HIS A 70 -14.95 2.88 -1.30
C HIS A 70 -16.08 3.69 -1.95
N THR A 71 -15.76 4.91 -2.37
CA THR A 71 -16.60 5.76 -3.22
C THR A 71 -15.69 6.52 -4.18
N THR A 72 -16.24 6.99 -5.31
CA THR A 72 -15.50 7.86 -6.23
C THR A 72 -14.93 9.10 -5.52
N GLN A 73 -15.67 9.71 -4.59
CA GLN A 73 -15.16 10.85 -3.82
C GLN A 73 -13.98 10.48 -2.91
N ILE A 74 -14.01 9.32 -2.25
CA ILE A 74 -12.88 8.83 -1.44
C ILE A 74 -11.65 8.63 -2.32
N GLN A 75 -11.84 8.02 -3.50
CA GLN A 75 -10.77 7.81 -4.46
C GLN A 75 -10.16 9.14 -4.92
N ASP A 76 -11.00 10.06 -5.40
CA ASP A 76 -10.57 11.36 -5.92
C ASP A 76 -9.86 12.19 -4.86
N ASP A 77 -10.42 12.26 -3.63
CA ASP A 77 -9.81 12.97 -2.51
C ASP A 77 -8.46 12.33 -2.10
N ALA A 78 -8.37 10.99 -2.12
CA ALA A 78 -7.15 10.27 -1.76
C ALA A 78 -6.03 10.50 -2.79
N GLU A 79 -6.35 10.47 -4.08
CA GLU A 79 -5.40 10.71 -5.15
C GLU A 79 -4.97 12.19 -5.21
N ALA A 80 -5.87 13.12 -4.90
CA ALA A 80 -5.57 14.55 -4.90
C ALA A 80 -4.71 14.98 -3.69
N ASP A 81 -5.14 14.65 -2.47
CA ASP A 81 -4.40 14.90 -1.23
C ASP A 81 -4.86 13.93 -0.13
N LEU A 82 -4.23 12.75 -0.09
CA LEU A 82 -4.48 11.74 0.94
C LEU A 82 -4.36 12.29 2.36
N VAL A 83 -3.43 13.23 2.62
CA VAL A 83 -3.26 13.79 3.97
C VAL A 83 -4.46 14.64 4.34
N ALA A 84 -4.96 15.48 3.43
CA ALA A 84 -6.17 16.27 3.66
C ALA A 84 -7.39 15.38 3.92
N LEU A 85 -7.57 14.31 3.13
CA LEU A 85 -8.65 13.33 3.33
C LEU A 85 -8.58 12.67 4.72
N LEU A 86 -7.39 12.21 5.11
CA LEU A 86 -7.17 11.59 6.42
C LEU A 86 -7.44 12.58 7.55
N CYS A 87 -6.95 13.82 7.45
CA CYS A 87 -7.16 14.86 8.45
C CYS A 87 -8.64 15.23 8.61
N LYS A 88 -9.38 15.36 7.49
CA LYS A 88 -10.83 15.60 7.48
C LYS A 88 -11.62 14.46 8.13
N THR A 89 -11.16 13.22 7.97
CA THR A 89 -11.86 12.02 8.44
C THR A 89 -11.44 11.61 9.86
N TYR A 90 -10.37 12.19 10.38
CA TYR A 90 -9.84 11.84 11.70
C TYR A 90 -10.80 12.23 12.83
N LYS A 91 -11.17 11.26 13.66
CA LYS A 91 -12.13 11.43 14.78
C LYS A 91 -11.46 11.51 16.16
N GLY A 92 -10.12 11.46 16.22
CA GLY A 92 -9.40 11.50 17.48
C GLY A 92 -9.38 12.90 18.09
N SER A 93 -9.37 12.98 19.41
CA SER A 93 -9.36 14.24 20.15
C SER A 93 -8.03 15.01 20.03
N THR A 94 -6.93 14.29 19.79
CA THR A 94 -5.59 14.89 19.65
C THR A 94 -5.26 15.00 18.16
N ILE A 95 -5.49 16.16 17.58
CA ILE A 95 -5.23 16.41 16.16
C ILE A 95 -3.72 16.42 15.88
N PRO A 96 -3.21 15.57 14.98
CA PRO A 96 -1.81 15.59 14.57
C PRO A 96 -1.40 16.94 14.00
N ASP A 97 -0.15 17.37 14.24
CA ASP A 97 0.35 18.66 13.74
C ASP A 97 0.28 18.79 12.21
N ALA A 98 0.42 17.68 11.49
CA ALA A 98 0.27 17.61 10.05
C ALA A 98 -1.13 18.07 9.58
N CYS A 99 -2.16 17.87 10.40
CA CYS A 99 -3.54 18.26 10.10
C CYS A 99 -3.86 19.70 10.47
N LYS A 100 -3.04 20.36 11.29
CA LYS A 100 -3.26 21.77 11.67
C LYS A 100 -2.94 22.75 10.55
N LYS A 101 -2.28 22.29 9.49
CA LYS A 101 -1.79 23.08 8.35
C LYS A 101 -2.54 22.77 7.04
N ARG A 102 -3.64 22.02 7.12
CA ARG A 102 -4.41 21.51 5.98
C ARG A 102 -5.84 22.00 6.05
#